data_AF-A0A0B6ZBY3-F1
#
_entry.id   AF-A0A0B6ZBY3-F1
#
_cell.length_a   1.000
_cell.length_b   1.000
_cell.length_c   1.000
_cell.angle_alpha   90.00
_cell.angle_beta   90.00
_cell.angle_gamma   90.00
#
_symmetry.space_group_name_H-M   'P 1'
#
loop_
_entity.id
_entity.type
_entity.pdbx_description
1 polymer ?
#
loop_
_entity_poly.entity_id
_entity_poly.type
_entity_poly.pdbx_seq_one_letter_code
_entity_poly.pdbx_strand_id
1 'polypeptide(L)' 'TTFTASDLKKKVHNLKGVQHLFNKMNPDQIDVPTFVQEHDIKINGPRYIVPEPTPQDDL' A
#
# COMPACT_ATOMS: atom_id res chain seq x y z
N THR A 1 -27.46 6.42 5.54
CA THR A 1 -27.35 4.96 5.67
C THR A 1 -26.85 4.65 7.06
N THR A 2 -27.47 3.70 7.76
CA THR A 2 -27.10 3.33 9.14
C THR A 2 -26.44 1.96 9.08
N PHE A 3 -25.15 1.89 9.45
CA PHE A 3 -24.38 0.65 9.46
C PHE A 3 -24.45 -0.02 10.83
N THR A 4 -24.80 -1.30 10.89
CA THR A 4 -24.67 -2.13 12.08
C THR A 4 -23.21 -2.48 12.30
N ALA A 5 -22.64 -2.07 13.44
CA ALA A 5 -21.21 -2.28 13.78
C ALA A 5 -20.80 -3.77 13.73
N SER A 6 -21.74 -4.67 14.01
CA SER A 6 -21.55 -6.13 13.98
C SER A 6 -21.22 -6.67 12.58
N ASP A 7 -21.80 -6.08 11.54
CA ASP A 7 -21.56 -6.47 10.15
C ASP A 7 -20.30 -5.79 9.57
N LEU A 8 -19.96 -4.61 10.09
CA LEU A 8 -18.78 -3.85 9.68
C LEU A 8 -17.48 -4.57 10.07
N LYS A 9 -17.43 -5.20 11.25
CA LYS A 9 -16.23 -5.90 11.75
C LYS A 9 -15.73 -7.00 10.80
N LYS A 10 -16.63 -7.62 10.03
CA LYS A 10 -16.27 -8.68 9.05
C LYS A 10 -15.69 -8.10 7.75
N LYS A 11 -15.92 -6.81 7.48
CA LYS A 11 -15.49 -6.13 6.25
C LYS A 11 -14.25 -5.25 6.49
N VAL A 12 -13.96 -4.87 7.73
CA VAL A 12 -12.79 -4.10 8.10
C VAL A 12 -11.57 -5.01 8.22
N HIS A 13 -10.58 -4.79 7.37
CA HIS A 13 -9.33 -5.52 7.38
C HIS A 13 -8.18 -4.55 7.68
N ASN A 14 -7.41 -4.84 8.74
CA ASN A 14 -6.20 -4.08 9.03
C ASN A 14 -5.07 -4.60 8.15
N LEU A 15 -4.55 -3.76 7.26
CA LEU A 15 -3.45 -4.11 6.39
C LEU A 15 -2.13 -3.63 7.01
N LYS A 16 -1.07 -4.41 6.82
CA LYS A 16 0.28 -4.08 7.31
C LYS A 16 1.01 -3.08 6.42
N GLY A 17 0.58 -2.95 5.17
CA GLY A 17 1.09 -1.93 4.27
C GLY A 17 0.28 -1.83 2.99
N VAL A 18 0.46 -0.71 2.30
CA VAL A 18 -0.27 -0.34 1.07
C VAL A 18 -0.16 -1.41 -0.01
N GLN A 19 0.97 -2.14 -0.11
CA GLN A 19 1.11 -3.21 -1.10
C GLN A 19 0.05 -4.32 -1.02
N HIS A 20 -0.53 -4.56 0.15
CA HIS A 20 -1.58 -5.56 0.32
C HIS A 20 -2.91 -5.13 -0.33
N LEU A 21 -3.11 -3.81 -0.56
CA LEU A 21 -4.25 -3.31 -1.31
C LEU A 21 -4.18 -3.77 -2.77
N PHE A 22 -2.99 -3.72 -3.39
CA PHE A 22 -2.78 -4.12 -4.78
C PHE A 22 -2.93 -5.64 -5.01
N ASN A 23 -2.83 -6.46 -3.96
CA ASN A 23 -3.11 -7.89 -4.04
C ASN A 23 -4.63 -8.20 -3.96
N LYS A 24 -5.43 -7.25 -3.47
CA LYS A 24 -6.89 -7.41 -3.32
C LYS A 24 -7.69 -6.64 -4.36
N MET A 25 -7.11 -5.62 -4.95
CA MET A 25 -7.72 -4.72 -5.92
C MET A 25 -6.69 -4.29 -6.94
N ASN A 26 -7.14 -4.08 -8.18
CA ASN A 26 -6.25 -3.66 -9.27
C ASN A 26 -5.70 -2.25 -9.00
N PRO A 27 -4.44 -1.97 -9.34
CA PRO A 27 -3.82 -0.67 -9.12
C PRO A 27 -4.54 0.47 -9.84
N ASP A 28 -5.10 0.25 -11.03
CA ASP A 28 -5.94 1.24 -11.74
C ASP A 28 -7.21 1.65 -10.98
N GLN A 29 -7.66 0.86 -10.02
CA GLN A 29 -8.88 1.13 -9.24
C GLN A 29 -8.60 1.78 -7.89
N ILE A 30 -7.33 1.95 -7.52
CA ILE A 30 -6.92 2.51 -6.23
C ILE A 30 -5.92 3.63 -6.46
N ASP A 31 -6.37 4.86 -6.20
CA ASP A 31 -5.47 5.99 -6.06
C ASP A 31 -5.13 6.16 -4.57
N VAL A 32 -3.87 5.90 -4.22
CA VAL A 32 -3.39 6.04 -2.84
C VAL A 32 -2.85 7.46 -2.65
N PRO A 33 -3.42 8.25 -1.72
CA PRO A 33 -2.93 9.60 -1.48
C PRO A 33 -1.46 9.62 -1.04
N THR A 34 -0.71 10.63 -1.47
CA THR A 34 0.73 10.77 -1.18
C THR A 34 1.05 10.65 0.31
N PHE A 35 0.25 11.26 1.19
CA PHE A 35 0.49 11.22 2.64
C PHE A 35 0.40 9.79 3.22
N VAL A 36 -0.44 8.94 2.63
CA VAL A 36 -0.54 7.52 3.03
C VAL A 36 0.70 6.77 2.58
N GLN A 37 1.18 7.06 1.37
CA GLN A 37 2.38 6.45 0.82
C GLN A 37 3.64 6.86 1.61
N GLU A 38 3.77 8.13 1.97
CA GLU A 38 4.86 8.61 2.84
C GLU A 38 4.83 7.94 4.21
N HIS A 39 3.65 7.80 4.81
CA HIS A 39 3.50 7.07 6.06
C HIS A 39 3.87 5.59 5.89
N ASP A 40 3.43 4.95 4.81
CA ASP A 40 3.78 3.55 4.53
C ASP A 40 5.29 3.39 4.34
N ILE A 41 5.98 4.32 3.67
CA ILE A 41 7.45 4.32 3.54
C ILE A 41 8.14 4.51 4.90
N LYS A 42 7.59 5.35 5.80
CA LYS A 42 8.16 5.51 7.15
C LYS A 42 8.03 4.24 8.00
N ILE A 43 6.92 3.51 7.84
CA ILE A 43 6.61 2.32 8.65
C ILE A 43 7.17 1.02 8.02
N ASN A 44 7.08 0.88 6.69
CA ASN A 44 7.46 -0.28 5.88
C ASN A 44 8.70 -0.02 5.00
N GLY A 45 9.44 1.06 5.23
CA GLY A 45 10.59 1.52 4.44
C GLY A 45 11.55 0.47 3.86
N PRO A 46 11.95 -0.59 4.59
CA PRO A 46 12.79 -1.65 4.02
C PRO A 46 12.11 -2.51 2.94
N ARG A 47 10.81 -2.35 2.67
CA ARG A 47 10.12 -2.96 1.52
C ARG A 47 10.07 -2.06 0.28
N TYR A 48 10.44 -0.79 0.43
CA TYR A 48 10.47 0.21 -0.64
C TYR A 48 11.90 0.54 -1.09
N ILE A 49 12.90 -0.25 -0.69
CA ILE A 49 14.19 -0.26 -1.37
C ILE A 49 13.96 -0.70 -2.80
N VAL A 50 13.76 0.30 -3.67
CA VAL A 50 14.07 0.18 -5.08
C VAL A 50 15.55 -0.19 -5.10
N PRO A 51 15.97 -1.38 -5.58
CA PRO A 51 17.37 -1.58 -5.87
C PRO A 51 17.76 -0.43 -6.79
N GLU A 52 18.73 0.37 -6.37
CA GLU A 52 19.33 1.40 -7.20
C GLU A 52 19.56 0.77 -8.58
N PRO A 53 19.07 1.36 -9.69
CA PRO A 53 19.43 0.84 -10.99
C PRO A 53 20.94 0.88 -11.04
N THR A 54 21.56 -0.31 -10.96
CA THR A 54 23.00 -0.47 -11.12
C THR A 54 23.36 0.35 -12.34
N PRO A 55 24.21 1.39 -12.23
CA PRO A 55 24.59 2.17 -13.39
C PRO A 55 25.10 1.18 -14.43
N GLN A 56 24.30 1.03 -15.49
CA GLN A 56 24.60 0.11 -16.55
C GLN A 56 25.87 0.65 -17.20
N ASP A 57 26.90 -0.19 -17.11
CA ASP A 57 28.22 -0.06 -17.69
C ASP A 57 28.08 0.37 -19.17
N ASP A 58 28.33 1.66 -19.43
CA ASP A 58 28.41 2.23 -20.77
C ASP A 58 29.78 2.94 -20.90
N LEU A 59 30.88 2.17 -20.76
CA LEU A 59 32.02 2.08 -21.69
C LEU A 59 33.12 1.12 -21.20
#